data_AF-A0AAE3NWW1-F1
#
_entry.id   AF-A0AAE3NWW1-F1
#
_cell.length_a   1.000
_cell.length_b   1.000
_cell.length_c   1.000
_cell.angle_alpha   90.00
_cell.angle_beta   90.00
_cell.angle_gamma   90.00
#
_symmetry.space_group_name_H-M   'P 1'
#
loop_
_entity.id
_entity.type
_entity.pdbx_description
1 polymer ?
#
loop_
_entity_poly.entity_id
_entity_poly.type
_entity_poly.pdbx_seq_one_letter_code
_entity_poly.pdbx_strand_id
1 'polypeptide(L)'
;MGRPGLRDWREVMKPKRLAAMQPSRLSGTRAFMAKMIRERWDISLERFDINADAEGTVVYSIKAPGQEFSFIAFSYPPRPEGRTGRIIGRAWDMKGTLNEGPATEADIERARVHLPLLYRGRATPNALVWCRSNRSMRAFNATLDALAEGRQPEIGELNTVCYLMRNTGLDGNGTFGTRSFPSLGLDHALGGVLEAQLLVAYLMREFSCDLVEHLARLRSEKAVALDPALRRYLGVGNGSALGLIFFVQKHPRLVNSWISAREQAIAAACGLEPVPGDPRIADLVGLVRRASTFRAQDRMVYETFTSSAEVAADLRGLLPPLEELRDAGTVDGRAERFPFDALARRAEATMAPESYETFLSLLIELVPDTAQALSAEIGGADEISVDPAMTAAELAALIDAEYGWALEMDMSAPDAQDYIWYKSETAEEPRRGLRHEAPEARDLGLDLPGDIQRLRADLASAPADQPMAHFLLMHPAHRLMVARTQSLAGTRFHTPHANINAAGFVPIDIVRLMNVTFHGIDKTRDFLQRNLRGVLYHGAPTRDDIRAGRGDRWFYPEEPRQ
;
A
#
# COMPACT_ATOMS: atom_id res chain seq x y z
N MET A 1 -34.76 -7.06 6.02
CA MET A 1 -33.50 -6.76 6.74
C MET A 1 -33.32 -5.25 6.80
N GLY A 2 -32.65 -4.73 7.83
CA GLY A 2 -32.25 -3.32 7.88
C GLY A 2 -31.23 -2.99 6.78
N ARG A 3 -30.94 -1.70 6.58
CA ARG A 3 -29.86 -1.27 5.67
C ARG A 3 -28.53 -1.89 6.13
N PRO A 4 -27.71 -2.45 5.22
CA PRO A 4 -26.41 -3.03 5.57
C PRO A 4 -25.54 -2.02 6.33
N GLY A 5 -24.93 -2.48 7.42
CA GLY A 5 -24.01 -1.70 8.24
C GLY A 5 -22.55 -2.08 7.99
N LEU A 6 -21.65 -1.48 8.77
CA LEU A 6 -20.24 -1.90 8.80
C LEU A 6 -20.14 -3.33 9.33
N ARG A 7 -19.16 -4.09 8.82
CA ARG A 7 -18.83 -5.42 9.35
C ARG A 7 -18.29 -5.30 10.78
N ASP A 8 -18.44 -6.37 11.57
CA ASP A 8 -17.96 -6.36 12.95
C ASP A 8 -16.44 -6.16 12.99
N TRP A 9 -16.01 -5.08 13.64
CA TRP A 9 -14.61 -4.73 13.78
C TRP A 9 -13.81 -5.83 14.48
N ARG A 10 -14.42 -6.60 15.38
CA ARG A 10 -13.75 -7.73 16.06
C ARG A 10 -13.33 -8.83 15.09
N GLU A 11 -14.10 -9.03 14.03
CA GLU A 11 -13.78 -9.98 12.96
C GLU A 11 -12.83 -9.36 11.93
N VAL A 12 -13.10 -8.11 11.50
CA VAL A 12 -12.28 -7.41 10.50
C VAL A 12 -10.83 -7.24 10.97
N MET A 13 -10.60 -6.92 12.24
CA MET A 13 -9.27 -6.63 12.78
C MET A 13 -8.41 -7.87 13.06
N LYS A 14 -8.89 -9.08 12.77
CA LYS A 14 -8.06 -10.29 12.81
C LYS A 14 -7.00 -10.25 11.69
N PRO A 15 -5.72 -10.57 11.97
CA PRO A 15 -4.63 -10.46 10.98
C PRO A 15 -4.94 -11.12 9.63
N LYS A 16 -5.48 -12.34 9.63
CA LYS A 16 -5.83 -13.05 8.38
C LYS A 16 -6.93 -12.34 7.57
N ARG A 17 -7.89 -11.68 8.22
CA ARG A 17 -8.94 -10.90 7.54
C ARG A 17 -8.36 -9.62 6.94
N LEU A 18 -7.53 -8.91 7.71
CA LEU A 18 -6.78 -7.73 7.24
C LEU A 18 -5.87 -8.08 6.05
N ALA A 19 -5.21 -9.24 6.10
CA ALA A 19 -4.31 -9.70 5.05
C ALA A 19 -5.04 -10.01 3.74
N ALA A 20 -6.29 -10.48 3.81
CA ALA A 20 -7.09 -10.87 2.66
C ALA A 20 -7.62 -9.68 1.85
N MET A 21 -7.70 -8.49 2.46
CA MET A 21 -8.15 -7.26 1.80
C MET A 21 -7.36 -6.99 0.51
N GLN A 22 -8.08 -6.52 -0.52
CA GLN A 22 -7.56 -6.30 -1.87
C GLN A 22 -7.50 -4.81 -2.23
N PRO A 23 -6.71 -4.42 -3.26
CA PRO A 23 -6.66 -3.03 -3.71
C PRO A 23 -8.06 -2.53 -4.08
N SER A 24 -8.35 -1.26 -3.80
CA SER A 24 -9.63 -0.62 -4.11
C SER A 24 -9.40 0.85 -4.48
N ARG A 25 -10.46 1.61 -4.79
CA ARG A 25 -10.34 3.07 -5.05
C ARG A 25 -9.70 3.86 -3.90
N LEU A 26 -9.75 3.33 -2.68
CA LEU A 26 -9.20 3.95 -1.47
C LEU A 26 -7.71 3.65 -1.26
N SER A 27 -7.15 2.73 -2.04
CA SER A 27 -5.71 2.44 -2.00
C SER A 27 -4.93 3.62 -2.56
N GLY A 28 -3.80 3.98 -1.95
CA GLY A 28 -3.02 5.17 -2.26
C GLY A 28 -2.67 5.32 -3.74
N THR A 29 -2.19 4.29 -4.42
CA THR A 29 -1.94 4.35 -5.88
C THR A 29 -3.19 4.66 -6.70
N ARG A 30 -4.35 4.11 -6.32
CA ARG A 30 -5.63 4.27 -7.01
C ARG A 30 -6.20 5.66 -6.77
N ALA A 31 -6.27 6.10 -5.51
CA ALA A 31 -6.73 7.42 -5.11
C ALA A 31 -5.86 8.54 -5.69
N PHE A 32 -4.53 8.40 -5.58
CA PHE A 32 -3.60 9.40 -6.10
C PHE A 32 -3.61 9.46 -7.63
N MET A 33 -3.73 8.32 -8.33
CA MET A 33 -3.89 8.33 -9.79
C MET A 33 -5.19 9.03 -10.21
N ALA A 34 -6.30 8.78 -9.50
CA ALA A 34 -7.57 9.47 -9.76
C ALA A 34 -7.44 11.00 -9.56
N LYS A 35 -6.69 11.44 -8.54
CA LYS A 35 -6.34 12.84 -8.32
C LYS A 35 -5.58 13.44 -9.50
N MET A 36 -4.46 12.82 -9.89
CA MET A 36 -3.63 13.30 -11.01
C MET A 36 -4.41 13.41 -12.33
N ILE A 37 -5.27 12.43 -12.63
CA ILE A 37 -6.12 12.44 -13.85
C ILE A 37 -7.15 13.57 -13.79
N ARG A 38 -7.88 13.71 -12.68
CA ARG A 38 -8.91 14.74 -12.51
C ARG A 38 -8.32 16.14 -12.66
N GLU A 39 -7.13 16.34 -12.08
CA GLU A 39 -6.41 17.61 -12.08
C GLU A 39 -5.54 17.79 -13.34
N ARG A 40 -5.52 16.80 -14.24
CA ARG A 40 -4.78 16.82 -15.52
C ARG A 40 -3.31 17.20 -15.34
N TRP A 41 -2.65 16.56 -14.39
CA TRP A 41 -1.24 16.84 -14.10
C TRP A 41 -0.40 16.65 -15.36
N ASP A 42 0.57 17.54 -15.54
CA ASP A 42 1.46 17.53 -16.70
C ASP A 42 2.85 17.06 -16.27
N ILE A 43 3.24 15.87 -16.72
CA ILE A 43 4.58 15.33 -16.51
C ILE A 43 5.30 15.37 -17.85
N SER A 44 6.40 16.11 -17.93
CA SER A 44 7.18 16.29 -19.16
C SER A 44 8.67 16.04 -18.94
N LEU A 45 9.34 15.47 -19.93
CA LEU A 45 10.80 15.35 -19.96
C LEU A 45 11.44 16.69 -20.33
N GLU A 46 12.25 17.24 -19.42
CA GLU A 46 13.01 18.47 -19.67
C GLU A 46 14.46 18.19 -20.10
N ARG A 47 15.06 17.15 -19.53
CA ARG A 47 16.41 16.69 -19.87
C ARG A 47 16.43 15.18 -19.95
N PHE A 48 17.01 14.66 -21.03
CA PHE A 48 17.30 13.23 -21.17
C PHE A 48 18.70 13.06 -21.76
N ASP A 49 19.70 13.10 -20.88
CA ASP A 49 21.13 13.07 -21.21
C ASP A 49 21.72 11.75 -20.72
N ILE A 50 21.49 10.69 -21.50
CA ILE A 50 21.92 9.32 -21.21
C ILE A 50 22.75 8.80 -22.38
N ASN A 51 23.94 8.30 -22.08
CA ASN A 51 24.85 7.73 -23.06
C ASN A 51 24.53 6.25 -23.38
N ALA A 52 25.30 5.65 -24.30
CA ALA A 52 25.14 4.26 -24.73
C ALA A 52 25.39 3.24 -23.60
N ASP A 53 26.16 3.60 -22.57
CA ASP A 53 26.41 2.77 -21.38
C ASP A 53 25.27 2.87 -20.34
N ALA A 54 24.20 3.60 -20.68
CA ALA A 54 23.07 3.90 -19.82
C ALA A 54 23.45 4.70 -18.57
N GLU A 55 24.51 5.50 -18.65
CA GLU A 55 24.92 6.46 -17.63
C GLU A 55 24.46 7.88 -18.01
N GLY A 56 24.01 8.64 -17.01
CA GLY A 56 23.75 10.07 -17.18
C GLY A 56 22.61 10.61 -16.33
N THR A 57 21.95 11.65 -16.83
CA THR A 57 21.00 12.48 -16.08
C THR A 57 19.68 12.64 -16.82
N VAL A 58 18.58 12.47 -16.11
CA VAL A 58 17.23 12.73 -16.59
C VAL A 58 16.54 13.69 -15.64
N VAL A 59 15.80 14.65 -16.18
CA VAL A 59 14.98 15.60 -15.41
C VAL A 59 13.56 15.60 -15.97
N TYR A 60 12.58 15.38 -15.10
CA TYR A 60 11.17 15.58 -15.39
C TYR A 60 10.68 16.86 -14.69
N SER A 61 9.90 17.67 -15.39
CA SER A 61 9.01 18.66 -14.76
C SER A 61 7.63 18.04 -14.55
N ILE A 62 7.04 18.33 -13.40
CA ILE A 62 5.72 17.87 -12.97
C ILE A 62 4.92 19.09 -12.56
N LYS A 63 3.90 19.44 -13.35
CA LYS A 63 3.01 20.57 -13.07
C LYS A 63 1.68 20.04 -12.54
N ALA A 64 1.40 20.37 -11.29
CA ALA A 64 0.11 20.23 -10.64
C ALA A 64 -0.63 21.58 -10.66
N PRO A 65 -1.93 21.63 -10.35
CA PRO A 65 -2.62 22.91 -10.18
C PRO A 65 -1.93 23.80 -9.14
N GLY A 66 -1.41 24.95 -9.57
CA GLY A 66 -0.81 25.95 -8.69
C GLY A 66 0.57 25.60 -8.12
N GLN A 67 1.16 24.46 -8.47
CA GLN A 67 2.49 24.05 -8.00
C GLN A 67 3.27 23.29 -9.07
N GLU A 68 4.59 23.44 -9.05
CA GLU A 68 5.52 22.72 -9.91
C GLU A 68 6.52 21.93 -9.07
N PHE A 69 6.90 20.77 -9.57
CA PHE A 69 7.91 19.89 -8.99
C PHE A 69 8.88 19.46 -10.07
N SER A 70 10.05 19.00 -9.66
CA SER A 70 11.02 18.38 -10.54
C SER A 70 11.46 17.03 -9.99
N PHE A 71 11.70 16.08 -10.90
CA PHE A 71 12.30 14.80 -10.56
C PHE A 71 13.64 14.65 -11.28
N ILE A 72 14.71 14.70 -10.51
CA ILE A 72 16.08 14.56 -10.99
C ILE A 72 16.49 13.10 -10.78
N ALA A 73 16.80 12.40 -11.86
CA ALA A 73 17.21 11.01 -11.87
C ALA A 73 18.60 10.84 -12.48
N PHE A 74 19.45 10.06 -11.80
CA PHE A 74 20.75 9.63 -12.30
C PHE A 74 20.68 8.17 -12.66
N SER A 75 20.98 7.83 -13.91
CA SER A 75 21.09 6.46 -14.38
C SER A 75 22.54 6.01 -14.28
N TYR A 76 22.75 4.75 -13.91
CA TYR A 76 24.04 4.12 -13.83
C TYR A 76 24.06 2.83 -14.66
N PRO A 77 25.23 2.44 -15.20
CA PRO A 77 25.40 1.13 -15.82
C PRO A 77 25.11 0.03 -14.79
N PRO A 78 24.44 -1.06 -15.21
CA PRO A 78 24.12 -2.16 -14.31
C PRO A 78 25.39 -2.86 -13.81
N ARG A 79 25.62 -2.86 -12.49
CA ARG A 79 26.76 -3.56 -11.85
C ARG A 79 26.29 -4.80 -11.08
N PRO A 80 26.73 -6.02 -11.39
CA PRO A 80 26.36 -7.21 -10.63
C PRO A 80 26.85 -7.17 -9.18
N GLU A 81 28.05 -6.63 -8.93
CA GLU A 81 28.67 -6.58 -7.62
C GLU A 81 28.00 -5.53 -6.71
N GLY A 82 27.68 -5.93 -5.47
CA GLY A 82 27.09 -5.03 -4.46
C GLY A 82 25.59 -4.74 -4.65
N ARG A 83 24.93 -5.35 -5.64
CA ARG A 83 23.47 -5.34 -5.75
C ARG A 83 22.84 -6.22 -4.68
N THR A 84 21.89 -5.65 -3.96
CA THR A 84 20.99 -6.42 -3.10
C THR A 84 19.55 -5.96 -3.33
N GLY A 85 18.59 -6.83 -3.02
CA GLY A 85 17.17 -6.43 -3.00
C GLY A 85 16.77 -5.65 -1.75
N ARG A 86 17.74 -5.14 -0.98
CA ARG A 86 17.57 -4.53 0.34
C ARG A 86 18.11 -3.10 0.36
N ILE A 87 17.74 -2.35 1.40
CA ILE A 87 18.08 -0.92 1.51
C ILE A 87 19.59 -0.67 1.67
N ILE A 88 20.33 -1.70 2.09
CA ILE A 88 21.79 -1.73 2.29
C ILE A 88 22.59 -2.07 1.03
N GLY A 89 21.96 -2.15 -0.14
CA GLY A 89 22.69 -2.28 -1.40
C GLY A 89 23.80 -1.24 -1.52
N ARG A 90 24.84 -1.51 -2.32
CA ARG A 90 25.90 -0.54 -2.64
C ARG A 90 25.92 -0.14 -4.10
N ALA A 91 25.15 -0.84 -4.93
CA ALA A 91 24.95 -0.57 -6.35
C ALA A 91 23.46 -0.43 -6.65
N TRP A 92 23.10 0.68 -7.30
CA TRP A 92 21.76 0.96 -7.81
C TRP A 92 21.86 1.48 -9.23
N ASP A 93 20.94 1.04 -10.09
CA ASP A 93 20.89 1.46 -11.49
C ASP A 93 20.29 2.84 -11.66
N MET A 94 19.52 3.29 -10.66
CA MET A 94 18.97 4.63 -10.62
C MET A 94 18.93 5.17 -9.18
N LYS A 95 19.30 6.44 -9.05
CA LYS A 95 19.08 7.26 -7.85
C LYS A 95 18.37 8.53 -8.26
N GLY A 96 17.50 9.08 -7.42
CA GLY A 96 16.87 10.35 -7.74
C GLY A 96 16.31 11.09 -6.55
N THR A 97 15.84 12.30 -6.83
CA THR A 97 15.19 13.19 -5.87
C THR A 97 13.97 13.85 -6.50
N LEU A 98 12.85 13.85 -5.78
CA LEU A 98 11.68 14.67 -6.08
C LEU A 98 11.79 15.96 -5.27
N ASN A 99 11.75 17.09 -5.95
CA ASN A 99 11.92 18.41 -5.36
C ASN A 99 10.72 19.31 -5.66
N GLU A 100 10.40 20.22 -4.75
CA GLU A 100 9.51 21.35 -5.03
C GLU A 100 10.20 22.38 -5.93
N GLY A 101 9.47 22.86 -6.93
CA GLY A 101 9.94 23.80 -7.94
C GLY A 101 10.67 23.13 -9.12
N PRO A 102 10.97 23.92 -10.16
CA PRO A 102 11.78 23.49 -11.29
C PRO A 102 13.20 23.16 -10.84
N ALA A 103 13.86 22.21 -11.53
CA ALA A 103 15.24 21.86 -11.23
C ALA A 103 16.21 22.94 -11.72
N THR A 104 17.14 23.35 -10.86
CA THR A 104 18.31 24.14 -11.27
C THR A 104 19.53 23.26 -11.47
N GLU A 105 20.53 23.72 -12.24
CA GLU A 105 21.81 22.99 -12.36
C GLU A 105 22.51 22.82 -10.99
N ALA A 106 22.32 23.76 -10.07
CA ALA A 106 22.82 23.64 -8.69
C ALA A 106 22.14 22.49 -7.92
N ASP A 107 20.82 22.31 -8.10
CA ASP A 107 20.08 21.19 -7.51
C ASP A 107 20.56 19.85 -8.09
N ILE A 108 20.77 19.79 -9.41
CA ILE A 108 21.27 18.60 -10.11
C ILE A 108 22.65 18.22 -9.57
N GLU A 109 23.59 19.16 -9.53
CA GLU A 109 24.95 18.86 -9.08
C GLU A 109 24.99 18.49 -7.59
N ARG A 110 24.20 19.19 -6.76
CA ARG A 110 24.10 18.84 -5.34
C ARG A 110 23.49 17.45 -5.15
N ALA A 111 22.45 17.10 -5.88
CA ALA A 111 21.86 15.77 -5.83
C ALA A 111 22.87 14.69 -6.29
N ARG A 112 23.65 14.97 -7.34
CA ARG A 112 24.70 14.07 -7.85
C ARG A 112 25.74 13.74 -6.78
N VAL A 113 26.18 14.74 -6.03
CA VAL A 113 27.19 14.58 -4.96
C VAL A 113 26.60 13.89 -3.73
N HIS A 114 25.39 14.28 -3.29
CA HIS A 114 24.88 13.87 -1.98
C HIS A 114 24.05 12.58 -1.99
N LEU A 115 23.30 12.28 -3.06
CA LEU A 115 22.51 11.03 -3.13
C LEU A 115 23.36 9.77 -2.91
N PRO A 116 24.57 9.64 -3.50
CA PRO A 116 25.42 8.47 -3.28
C PRO A 116 25.91 8.30 -1.83
N LEU A 117 25.92 9.37 -1.03
CA LEU A 117 26.45 9.37 0.34
C LEU A 117 25.45 8.85 1.38
N LEU A 118 24.16 8.71 1.04
CA LEU A 118 23.08 8.20 1.91
C LEU A 118 23.08 8.92 3.28
N TYR A 119 23.34 8.19 4.36
CA TYR A 119 23.38 8.72 5.74
C TYR A 119 24.39 9.87 5.94
N ARG A 120 25.43 9.95 5.09
CA ARG A 120 26.41 11.07 5.08
C ARG A 120 26.02 12.18 4.09
N GLY A 121 25.04 11.94 3.23
CA GLY A 121 24.48 12.91 2.30
C GLY A 121 23.43 13.79 2.97
N ARG A 122 23.13 14.94 2.35
CA ARG A 122 22.07 15.85 2.80
C ARG A 122 21.24 16.31 1.62
N ALA A 123 19.92 16.20 1.76
CA ALA A 123 18.97 16.69 0.79
C ALA A 123 18.98 18.23 0.70
N THR A 124 18.45 18.76 -0.40
CA THR A 124 18.15 20.19 -0.51
C THR A 124 16.89 20.53 0.31
N PRO A 125 16.71 21.78 0.77
CA PRO A 125 15.53 22.15 1.56
C PRO A 125 14.19 21.88 0.87
N ASN A 126 14.16 21.90 -0.47
CA ASN A 126 12.99 21.61 -1.29
C ASN A 126 12.84 20.13 -1.67
N ALA A 127 13.75 19.24 -1.26
CA ALA A 127 13.65 17.81 -1.56
C ALA A 127 12.58 17.15 -0.70
N LEU A 128 11.60 16.54 -1.36
CA LEU A 128 10.51 15.80 -0.72
C LEU A 128 10.86 14.33 -0.50
N VAL A 129 11.47 13.70 -1.51
CA VAL A 129 11.77 12.27 -1.50
C VAL A 129 13.10 12.01 -2.20
N TRP A 130 13.97 11.23 -1.56
CA TRP A 130 15.10 10.57 -2.20
C TRP A 130 14.74 9.14 -2.53
N CYS A 131 15.21 8.64 -3.67
CA CYS A 131 14.79 7.33 -4.12
C CYS A 131 15.86 6.54 -4.86
N ARG A 132 15.70 5.21 -4.86
CA ARG A 132 16.65 4.27 -5.42
C ARG A 132 15.94 3.10 -6.06
N SER A 133 16.39 2.66 -7.23
CA SER A 133 15.78 1.53 -7.93
C SER A 133 16.80 0.74 -8.77
N ASN A 134 16.38 -0.47 -9.17
CA ASN A 134 17.19 -1.41 -9.93
C ASN A 134 16.39 -1.97 -11.10
N ARG A 135 17.03 -2.14 -12.26
CA ARG A 135 16.44 -2.76 -13.44
C ARG A 135 16.09 -4.21 -13.15
N SER A 136 14.94 -4.65 -13.65
CA SER A 136 14.58 -6.06 -13.75
C SER A 136 15.36 -6.66 -14.91
N MET A 137 16.65 -6.99 -14.71
CA MET A 137 17.60 -7.27 -15.79
C MET A 137 17.05 -8.15 -16.91
N ARG A 138 16.38 -9.25 -16.57
CA ARG A 138 15.78 -10.15 -17.57
C ARG A 138 14.72 -9.46 -18.42
N ALA A 139 13.70 -8.86 -17.79
CA ALA A 139 12.61 -8.19 -18.50
C ALA A 139 13.09 -6.93 -19.24
N PHE A 140 14.00 -6.16 -18.63
CA PHE A 140 14.58 -4.97 -19.21
C PHE A 140 15.39 -5.30 -20.46
N ASN A 141 16.29 -6.29 -20.40
CA ASN A 141 17.12 -6.67 -21.54
C ASN A 141 16.30 -7.27 -22.67
N ALA A 142 15.35 -8.17 -22.37
CA ALA A 142 14.47 -8.74 -23.39
C ALA A 142 13.65 -7.65 -24.09
N THR A 143 13.17 -6.64 -23.34
CA THR A 143 12.49 -5.48 -23.91
C THR A 143 13.42 -4.65 -24.78
N LEU A 144 14.64 -4.36 -24.31
CA LEU A 144 15.64 -3.63 -25.07
C LEU A 144 15.98 -4.32 -26.40
N ASP A 145 16.22 -5.63 -26.36
CA ASP A 145 16.54 -6.46 -27.53
C ASP A 145 15.37 -6.43 -28.55
N ALA A 146 14.15 -6.68 -28.08
CA ALA A 146 12.96 -6.67 -28.94
C ALA A 146 12.77 -5.31 -29.62
N LEU A 147 12.80 -4.22 -28.86
CA LEU A 147 12.62 -2.87 -29.38
C LEU A 147 13.72 -2.51 -30.38
N ALA A 148 14.98 -2.79 -30.08
CA ALA A 148 16.12 -2.51 -30.97
C ALA A 148 16.05 -3.28 -32.30
N GLU A 149 15.43 -4.46 -32.31
CA GLU A 149 15.18 -5.26 -33.50
C GLU A 149 13.93 -4.82 -34.29
N GLY A 150 13.19 -3.82 -33.82
CA GLY A 150 11.97 -3.32 -34.45
C GLY A 150 10.72 -4.14 -34.11
N ARG A 151 10.73 -4.89 -33.00
CA ARG A 151 9.64 -5.75 -32.52
C ARG A 151 9.16 -5.30 -31.13
N GLN A 152 7.99 -5.79 -30.70
CA GLN A 152 7.52 -5.61 -29.32
C GLN A 152 7.99 -6.78 -28.44
N PRO A 153 8.21 -6.57 -27.12
CA PRO A 153 8.53 -7.65 -26.19
C PRO A 153 7.37 -8.64 -26.03
N GLU A 154 7.69 -9.92 -25.84
CA GLU A 154 6.70 -10.97 -25.61
C GLU A 154 5.97 -10.77 -24.27
N ILE A 155 4.63 -10.74 -24.29
CA ILE A 155 3.82 -10.58 -23.09
C ILE A 155 4.03 -11.73 -22.10
N GLY A 156 4.33 -12.91 -22.64
CA GLY A 156 4.81 -14.10 -21.96
C GLY A 156 5.86 -13.80 -20.87
N GLU A 157 6.91 -13.09 -21.29
CA GLU A 157 8.06 -12.78 -20.47
C GLU A 157 7.79 -11.62 -19.52
N LEU A 158 7.12 -10.57 -20.03
CA LEU A 158 6.79 -9.40 -19.22
C LEU A 158 5.90 -9.75 -18.05
N ASN A 159 4.86 -10.58 -18.24
CA ASN A 159 3.92 -10.95 -17.18
C ASN A 159 4.58 -11.79 -16.05
N THR A 160 5.81 -12.27 -16.21
CA THR A 160 6.55 -12.90 -15.09
C THR A 160 6.86 -11.91 -13.95
N VAL A 161 6.93 -10.60 -14.24
CA VAL A 161 7.24 -9.56 -13.26
C VAL A 161 6.39 -8.30 -13.40
N CYS A 162 5.92 -7.97 -14.60
CA CYS A 162 5.12 -6.80 -14.98
C CYS A 162 5.77 -5.43 -14.72
N TYR A 163 7.11 -5.38 -14.61
CA TYR A 163 7.86 -4.14 -14.46
C TYR A 163 9.25 -4.25 -15.09
N LEU A 164 9.78 -3.12 -15.56
CA LEU A 164 11.16 -3.01 -16.07
C LEU A 164 12.14 -2.57 -14.98
N MET A 165 11.62 -1.98 -13.90
CA MET A 165 12.41 -1.48 -12.78
C MET A 165 11.69 -1.74 -11.46
N ARG A 166 12.47 -1.97 -10.40
CA ARG A 166 11.97 -2.22 -9.05
C ARG A 166 12.50 -1.17 -8.09
N ASN A 167 11.59 -0.52 -7.39
CA ASN A 167 11.90 0.34 -6.26
C ASN A 167 12.65 -0.42 -5.17
N THR A 168 13.65 0.21 -4.57
CA THR A 168 14.44 -0.32 -3.44
C THR A 168 14.53 0.64 -2.25
N GLY A 169 13.98 1.86 -2.38
CA GLY A 169 13.94 2.84 -1.30
C GLY A 169 13.23 4.12 -1.74
N LEU A 170 12.31 4.59 -0.90
CA LEU A 170 11.59 5.85 -1.00
C LEU A 170 11.74 6.56 0.35
N ASP A 171 12.75 7.41 0.46
CA ASP A 171 13.15 8.05 1.70
C ASP A 171 12.62 9.48 1.73
N GLY A 172 11.72 9.78 2.66
CA GLY A 172 11.12 11.10 2.84
C GLY A 172 10.90 11.42 4.32
N ASN A 173 10.10 12.44 4.60
CA ASN A 173 9.67 12.83 5.94
C ASN A 173 10.82 13.12 6.92
N GLY A 174 11.78 13.97 6.54
CA GLY A 174 12.96 14.26 7.38
C GLY A 174 14.13 13.32 7.16
N THR A 175 13.94 12.17 6.52
CA THR A 175 15.04 11.24 6.21
C THR A 175 16.06 11.95 5.29
N PHE A 176 17.34 11.88 5.64
CA PHE A 176 18.45 12.60 4.97
C PHE A 176 18.31 14.13 4.91
N GLY A 177 17.42 14.72 5.71
CA GLY A 177 17.11 16.16 5.67
C GLY A 177 16.10 16.56 4.61
N THR A 178 15.34 15.60 4.05
CA THR A 178 14.16 15.89 3.23
C THR A 178 13.10 16.64 4.04
N ARG A 179 12.20 17.34 3.37
CA ARG A 179 11.10 18.06 4.02
C ARG A 179 10.17 17.08 4.77
N SER A 180 9.73 17.46 5.97
CA SER A 180 8.81 16.64 6.78
C SER A 180 7.36 16.76 6.30
N PHE A 181 6.59 15.68 6.30
CA PHE A 181 5.19 15.68 5.81
C PHE A 181 4.28 16.66 6.56
N PRO A 182 4.38 16.83 7.90
CA PRO A 182 3.58 17.83 8.60
C PRO A 182 3.78 19.26 8.08
N SER A 183 4.91 19.55 7.41
CA SER A 183 5.18 20.89 6.88
C SER A 183 4.55 21.16 5.51
N LEU A 184 4.04 20.15 4.80
CA LEU A 184 3.41 20.34 3.48
C LEU A 184 2.06 21.05 3.63
N GLY A 185 1.27 20.66 4.62
CA GLY A 185 -0.10 21.15 4.79
C GLY A 185 -1.08 20.49 3.81
N LEU A 186 -2.39 20.68 4.04
CA LEU A 186 -3.44 20.03 3.25
C LEU A 186 -3.61 20.64 1.84
N ASP A 187 -3.30 21.93 1.68
CA ASP A 187 -3.41 22.63 0.40
C ASP A 187 -2.26 22.29 -0.58
N HIS A 188 -1.25 21.57 -0.11
CA HIS A 188 -0.15 21.12 -0.94
C HIS A 188 -0.63 20.01 -1.90
N ALA A 189 -0.24 20.08 -3.17
CA ALA A 189 -0.62 19.12 -4.21
C ALA A 189 -0.17 17.67 -3.90
N LEU A 190 0.82 17.52 -3.01
CA LEU A 190 1.29 16.24 -2.45
C LEU A 190 1.09 16.15 -0.92
N GLY A 191 0.13 16.87 -0.36
CA GLY A 191 -0.17 16.93 1.08
C GLY A 191 -0.88 15.68 1.63
N GLY A 192 -1.39 14.81 0.77
CA GLY A 192 -2.04 13.56 1.17
C GLY A 192 -1.06 12.49 1.65
N VAL A 193 -1.60 11.44 2.25
CA VAL A 193 -0.83 10.34 2.85
C VAL A 193 0.04 9.64 1.79
N LEU A 194 1.37 9.79 1.92
CA LEU A 194 2.39 9.18 1.06
C LEU A 194 2.34 9.62 -0.42
N GLU A 195 1.61 10.68 -0.79
CA GLU A 195 1.44 11.10 -2.19
C GLU A 195 2.78 11.41 -2.88
N ALA A 196 3.75 12.01 -2.17
CA ALA A 196 5.08 12.27 -2.72
C ALA A 196 5.84 10.99 -3.09
N GLN A 197 5.79 9.96 -2.23
CA GLN A 197 6.41 8.66 -2.52
C GLN A 197 5.67 7.90 -3.63
N LEU A 198 4.35 8.00 -3.67
CA LEU A 198 3.52 7.41 -4.72
C LEU A 198 3.82 8.04 -6.08
N LEU A 199 3.97 9.37 -6.15
CA LEU A 199 4.44 10.07 -7.36
C LEU A 199 5.81 9.56 -7.82
N VAL A 200 6.77 9.44 -6.90
CA VAL A 200 8.12 8.93 -7.24
C VAL A 200 8.06 7.50 -7.77
N ALA A 201 7.24 6.62 -7.18
CA ALA A 201 7.05 5.28 -7.71
C ALA A 201 6.48 5.29 -9.14
N TYR A 202 5.51 6.16 -9.41
CA TYR A 202 5.00 6.36 -10.77
C TYR A 202 6.10 6.88 -11.73
N LEU A 203 6.89 7.86 -11.31
CA LEU A 203 7.99 8.40 -12.11
C LEU A 203 9.09 7.38 -12.40
N MET A 204 9.34 6.43 -11.49
CA MET A 204 10.26 5.31 -11.75
C MET A 204 9.75 4.39 -12.86
N ARG A 205 8.43 4.16 -12.94
CA ARG A 205 7.81 3.41 -14.04
C ARG A 205 8.03 4.13 -15.36
N GLU A 206 7.69 5.42 -15.43
CA GLU A 206 7.87 6.23 -16.65
C GLU A 206 9.35 6.27 -17.07
N PHE A 207 10.25 6.51 -16.12
CA PHE A 207 11.69 6.47 -16.35
C PHE A 207 12.17 5.13 -16.91
N SER A 208 11.67 4.01 -16.39
CA SER A 208 12.09 2.70 -16.88
C SER A 208 11.67 2.44 -18.34
N CYS A 209 10.51 2.96 -18.76
CA CYS A 209 10.03 2.86 -20.13
C CYS A 209 10.80 3.80 -21.06
N ASP A 210 11.02 5.04 -20.64
CA ASP A 210 11.78 6.02 -21.45
C ASP A 210 13.24 5.59 -21.62
N LEU A 211 13.84 5.01 -20.57
CA LEU A 211 15.20 4.49 -20.61
C LEU A 211 15.36 3.32 -21.58
N VAL A 212 14.44 2.34 -21.58
CA VAL A 212 14.55 1.18 -22.48
C VAL A 212 14.38 1.59 -23.95
N GLU A 213 13.45 2.50 -24.24
CA GLU A 213 13.25 3.03 -25.60
C GLU A 213 14.45 3.85 -26.06
N HIS A 214 15.03 4.68 -25.19
CA HIS A 214 16.21 5.47 -25.52
C HIS A 214 17.42 4.58 -25.84
N LEU A 215 17.69 3.57 -25.02
CA LEU A 215 18.78 2.63 -25.25
C LEU A 215 18.55 1.80 -26.52
N ALA A 216 17.30 1.46 -26.85
CA ALA A 216 16.98 0.77 -28.09
C ALA A 216 17.34 1.63 -29.30
N ARG A 217 16.97 2.93 -29.29
CA ARG A 217 17.32 3.90 -30.35
C ARG A 217 18.83 4.10 -30.50
N LEU A 218 19.58 4.13 -29.39
CA LEU A 218 21.04 4.22 -29.45
C LEU A 218 21.69 2.95 -30.03
N ARG A 219 21.05 1.79 -29.87
CA ARG A 219 21.58 0.51 -30.36
C ARG A 219 21.27 0.25 -31.84
N SER A 220 20.16 0.78 -32.36
CA SER A 220 19.69 0.44 -33.70
C SER A 220 18.76 1.51 -34.28
N GLU A 221 18.97 1.85 -35.55
CA GLU A 221 18.05 2.73 -36.31
C GLU A 221 16.68 2.09 -36.57
N LYS A 222 16.58 0.75 -36.45
CA LYS A 222 15.31 0.01 -36.56
C LYS A 222 14.46 0.08 -35.31
N ALA A 223 14.95 0.73 -34.26
CA ALA A 223 14.30 0.69 -32.96
C ALA A 223 12.88 1.26 -33.00
N VAL A 224 11.95 0.56 -32.36
CA VAL A 224 10.56 1.00 -32.20
C VAL A 224 10.29 1.44 -30.75
N ALA A 225 9.30 2.30 -30.57
CA ALA A 225 8.79 2.64 -29.23
C ALA A 225 7.96 1.48 -28.65
N LEU A 226 7.75 1.47 -27.34
CA LEU A 226 6.82 0.52 -26.74
C LEU A 226 5.40 0.77 -27.25
N ASP A 227 4.68 -0.32 -27.54
CA ASP A 227 3.26 -0.24 -27.80
C ASP A 227 2.54 0.41 -26.60
N PRO A 228 1.61 1.37 -26.82
CA PRO A 228 0.93 2.06 -25.73
C PRO A 228 0.17 1.12 -24.77
N ALA A 229 -0.36 -0.01 -25.23
CA ALA A 229 -1.00 -0.99 -24.36
C ALA A 229 0.02 -1.72 -23.49
N LEU A 230 1.21 -2.07 -24.02
CA LEU A 230 2.30 -2.64 -23.24
C LEU A 230 2.86 -1.64 -22.21
N ARG A 231 3.05 -0.38 -22.60
CA ARG A 231 3.49 0.68 -21.67
C ARG A 231 2.51 0.84 -20.51
N ARG A 232 1.19 0.80 -20.80
CA ARG A 232 0.14 0.80 -19.75
C ARG A 232 0.19 -0.44 -18.88
N TYR A 233 0.40 -1.62 -19.47
CA TYR A 233 0.48 -2.87 -18.75
C TYR A 233 1.63 -2.87 -17.72
N LEU A 234 2.77 -2.26 -18.02
CA LEU A 234 3.91 -2.20 -17.11
C LEU A 234 3.62 -1.30 -15.89
N GLY A 235 4.00 -1.78 -14.70
CA GLY A 235 4.07 -0.99 -13.47
C GLY A 235 5.51 -0.81 -12.99
N VAL A 236 5.67 -0.52 -11.69
CA VAL A 236 6.97 -0.54 -11.01
C VAL A 236 6.96 -1.63 -9.93
N GLY A 237 8.03 -2.42 -9.88
CA GLY A 237 8.15 -3.45 -8.85
C GLY A 237 8.34 -2.81 -7.48
N ASN A 238 7.77 -3.41 -6.45
CA ASN A 238 8.00 -3.04 -5.06
C ASN A 238 8.33 -4.28 -4.21
N GLY A 239 9.19 -4.10 -3.21
CA GLY A 239 9.49 -5.10 -2.20
C GLY A 239 9.40 -4.49 -0.81
N SER A 240 8.75 -5.18 0.11
CA SER A 240 8.61 -4.71 1.48
C SER A 240 8.69 -5.87 2.48
N ALA A 241 9.02 -5.51 3.71
CA ALA A 241 9.33 -6.45 4.78
C ALA A 241 8.75 -5.96 6.11
N LEU A 242 9.31 -6.48 7.21
CA LEU A 242 8.84 -6.34 8.59
C LEU A 242 8.71 -4.90 9.10
N GLY A 243 9.35 -3.92 8.46
CA GLY A 243 9.23 -2.51 8.85
C GLY A 243 7.79 -1.97 8.85
N LEU A 244 6.92 -2.54 8.02
CA LEU A 244 5.51 -2.13 7.92
C LEU A 244 4.68 -2.46 9.17
N ILE A 245 5.14 -3.39 10.01
CA ILE A 245 4.45 -3.73 11.27
C ILE A 245 4.58 -2.59 12.27
N PHE A 246 5.77 -1.97 12.36
CA PHE A 246 5.98 -0.79 13.20
C PHE A 246 5.14 0.40 12.72
N PHE A 247 4.95 0.54 11.41
CA PHE A 247 4.05 1.56 10.87
C PHE A 247 2.63 1.37 11.41
N VAL A 248 2.07 0.16 11.29
CA VAL A 248 0.71 -0.13 11.77
C VAL A 248 0.57 0.09 13.28
N GLN A 249 1.60 -0.22 14.06
CA GLN A 249 1.60 0.01 15.51
C GLN A 249 1.69 1.49 15.89
N LYS A 250 2.49 2.25 15.15
CA LYS A 250 2.78 3.68 15.41
C LYS A 250 1.67 4.60 14.93
N HIS A 251 0.94 4.23 13.87
CA HIS A 251 -0.07 5.09 13.23
C HIS A 251 -1.51 4.55 13.37
N PRO A 252 -2.01 4.24 14.58
CA PRO A 252 -3.30 3.58 14.78
C PRO A 252 -4.50 4.39 14.27
N ARG A 253 -4.45 5.73 14.36
CA ARG A 253 -5.53 6.59 13.83
C ARG A 253 -5.60 6.57 12.31
N LEU A 254 -4.45 6.55 11.63
CA LEU A 254 -4.39 6.42 10.17
C LEU A 254 -4.89 5.04 9.72
N VAL A 255 -4.48 3.97 10.41
CA VAL A 255 -4.98 2.60 10.16
C VAL A 255 -6.51 2.57 10.33
N ASN A 256 -7.02 3.15 11.41
CA ASN A 256 -8.46 3.29 11.63
C ASN A 256 -9.15 4.04 10.50
N SER A 257 -8.60 5.18 10.08
CA SER A 257 -9.19 6.01 9.02
C SER A 257 -9.28 5.24 7.69
N TRP A 258 -8.21 4.54 7.30
CA TRP A 258 -8.20 3.73 6.08
C TRP A 258 -9.22 2.59 6.10
N ILE A 259 -9.24 1.80 7.18
CA ILE A 259 -10.16 0.66 7.28
C ILE A 259 -11.60 1.15 7.43
N SER A 260 -11.84 2.22 8.21
CA SER A 260 -13.16 2.82 8.35
C SER A 260 -13.71 3.31 7.01
N ALA A 261 -12.89 4.02 6.22
CA ALA A 261 -13.26 4.47 4.87
C ALA A 261 -13.62 3.27 3.98
N ARG A 262 -12.85 2.18 4.06
CA ARG A 262 -13.14 0.96 3.29
C ARG A 262 -14.46 0.32 3.69
N GLU A 263 -14.68 0.11 4.98
CA GLU A 263 -15.92 -0.50 5.48
C GLU A 263 -17.15 0.37 5.18
N GLN A 264 -17.02 1.71 5.26
CA GLN A 264 -18.09 2.64 4.90
C GLN A 264 -18.42 2.58 3.40
N ALA A 265 -17.41 2.49 2.53
CA ALA A 265 -17.62 2.34 1.10
C ALA A 265 -18.30 1.00 0.76
N ILE A 266 -17.93 -0.08 1.44
CA ILE A 266 -18.58 -1.40 1.29
C ILE A 266 -20.04 -1.33 1.75
N ALA A 267 -20.31 -0.79 2.93
CA ALA A 267 -21.68 -0.64 3.43
C ALA A 267 -22.54 0.24 2.51
N ALA A 268 -21.96 1.31 1.95
CA ALA A 268 -22.63 2.15 0.97
C ALA A 268 -22.98 1.38 -0.32
N ALA A 269 -22.05 0.58 -0.85
CA ALA A 269 -22.27 -0.23 -2.04
C ALA A 269 -23.29 -1.36 -1.80
N CYS A 270 -23.18 -2.10 -0.69
CA CYS A 270 -24.12 -3.14 -0.30
C CYS A 270 -25.52 -2.58 -0.04
N GLY A 271 -25.62 -1.34 0.47
CA GLY A 271 -26.87 -0.65 0.73
C GLY A 271 -27.52 0.02 -0.48
N LEU A 272 -27.00 -0.20 -1.70
CA LEU A 272 -27.68 0.22 -2.92
C LEU A 272 -28.94 -0.64 -3.15
N GLU A 273 -29.98 0.00 -3.66
CA GLU A 273 -31.26 -0.63 -4.04
C GLU A 273 -31.40 -0.55 -5.58
N PRO A 274 -30.57 -1.25 -6.37
CA PRO A 274 -30.65 -1.20 -7.82
C PRO A 274 -31.95 -1.86 -8.30
N VAL A 275 -32.55 -1.27 -9.32
CA VAL A 275 -33.73 -1.81 -10.01
C VAL A 275 -33.30 -2.62 -11.25
N PRO A 276 -34.16 -3.51 -11.79
CA PRO A 276 -33.87 -4.17 -13.06
C PRO A 276 -33.50 -3.16 -14.16
N GLY A 277 -32.39 -3.41 -14.86
CA GLY A 277 -31.84 -2.49 -15.86
C GLY A 277 -30.92 -1.39 -15.33
N ASP A 278 -30.65 -1.33 -14.02
CA ASP A 278 -29.64 -0.42 -13.46
C ASP A 278 -28.24 -0.70 -14.05
N PRO A 279 -27.56 0.31 -14.64
CA PRO A 279 -26.28 0.12 -15.30
C PRO A 279 -25.19 -0.41 -14.35
N ARG A 280 -25.33 -0.19 -13.03
CA ARG A 280 -24.37 -0.68 -12.02
C ARG A 280 -24.30 -2.20 -11.98
N ILE A 281 -25.39 -2.91 -12.29
CA ILE A 281 -25.38 -4.38 -12.34
C ILE A 281 -24.54 -4.85 -13.53
N ALA A 282 -24.73 -4.25 -14.71
CA ALA A 282 -23.95 -4.55 -15.90
C ALA A 282 -22.46 -4.19 -15.72
N ASP A 283 -22.19 -3.05 -15.06
CA ASP A 283 -20.83 -2.64 -14.68
C ASP A 283 -20.18 -3.67 -13.76
N LEU A 284 -20.88 -4.14 -12.71
CA LEU A 284 -20.35 -5.15 -11.80
C LEU A 284 -20.04 -6.48 -12.53
N VAL A 285 -20.91 -6.92 -13.43
CA VAL A 285 -20.65 -8.09 -14.28
C VAL A 285 -19.37 -7.89 -15.11
N GLY A 286 -19.20 -6.72 -15.74
CA GLY A 286 -17.99 -6.38 -16.50
C GLY A 286 -16.72 -6.38 -15.63
N LEU A 287 -16.82 -5.81 -14.43
CA LEU A 287 -15.74 -5.77 -13.45
C LEU A 287 -15.33 -7.17 -12.97
N VAL A 288 -16.30 -8.04 -12.67
CA VAL A 288 -16.04 -9.43 -12.27
C VAL A 288 -15.39 -10.21 -13.40
N ARG A 289 -15.86 -10.06 -14.64
CA ARG A 289 -15.22 -10.69 -15.82
C ARG A 289 -13.77 -10.25 -15.96
N ARG A 290 -13.51 -8.94 -15.97
CA ARG A 290 -12.16 -8.37 -16.06
C ARG A 290 -11.24 -8.89 -14.95
N ALA A 291 -11.69 -8.83 -13.70
CA ALA A 291 -10.93 -9.31 -12.56
C ALA A 291 -10.64 -10.82 -12.67
N SER A 292 -11.62 -11.63 -13.11
CA SER A 292 -11.43 -13.07 -13.31
C SER A 292 -10.42 -13.38 -14.43
N THR A 293 -10.42 -12.61 -15.52
CA THR A 293 -9.45 -12.74 -16.61
C THR A 293 -8.04 -12.39 -16.13
N PHE A 294 -7.89 -11.22 -15.49
CA PHE A 294 -6.63 -10.79 -14.89
C PHE A 294 -6.05 -11.84 -13.94
N ARG A 295 -6.88 -12.36 -13.03
CA ARG A 295 -6.46 -13.38 -12.05
C ARG A 295 -6.08 -14.69 -12.71
N ALA A 296 -6.76 -15.10 -13.77
CA ALA A 296 -6.40 -16.30 -14.53
C ALA A 296 -5.13 -16.14 -15.37
N GLN A 297 -4.83 -14.91 -15.81
CA GLN A 297 -3.59 -14.56 -16.49
C GLN A 297 -2.43 -14.35 -15.52
N ASP A 298 -2.67 -14.30 -14.21
CA ASP A 298 -1.61 -14.09 -13.24
C ASP A 298 -0.68 -15.30 -13.12
N ARG A 299 0.62 -15.07 -13.34
CA ARG A 299 1.67 -16.09 -13.29
C ARG A 299 2.45 -16.07 -11.96
N MET A 300 2.05 -15.22 -11.01
CA MET A 300 2.66 -15.19 -9.68
C MET A 300 2.31 -16.44 -8.86
N VAL A 301 3.24 -16.86 -8.01
CA VAL A 301 3.04 -17.94 -7.06
C VAL A 301 2.72 -17.35 -5.70
N TYR A 302 1.63 -17.80 -5.11
CA TYR A 302 1.14 -17.40 -3.79
C TYR A 302 1.35 -18.60 -2.85
N GLU A 303 2.20 -18.45 -1.83
CA GLU A 303 2.56 -19.56 -0.92
C GLU A 303 1.61 -19.61 0.29
N THR A 304 1.35 -18.45 0.90
CA THR A 304 0.55 -18.34 2.13
C THR A 304 -0.93 -18.04 1.86
N PHE A 305 -1.24 -17.40 0.74
CA PHE A 305 -2.58 -16.87 0.43
C PHE A 305 -3.26 -17.65 -0.69
N THR A 306 -4.58 -17.48 -0.84
CA THR A 306 -5.35 -18.09 -1.93
C THR A 306 -4.71 -17.81 -3.29
N SER A 307 -4.60 -18.86 -4.10
CA SER A 307 -3.98 -18.78 -5.41
C SER A 307 -4.80 -17.90 -6.36
N SER A 308 -4.13 -17.20 -7.28
CA SER A 308 -4.83 -16.36 -8.26
C SER A 308 -5.79 -17.16 -9.15
N ALA A 309 -5.48 -18.43 -9.45
CA ALA A 309 -6.37 -19.32 -10.21
C ALA A 309 -7.67 -19.63 -9.46
N GLU A 310 -7.59 -19.83 -8.14
CA GLU A 310 -8.76 -20.04 -7.29
C GLU A 310 -9.60 -18.77 -7.17
N VAL A 311 -8.96 -17.60 -6.97
CA VAL A 311 -9.67 -16.31 -7.01
C VAL A 311 -10.41 -16.12 -8.34
N ALA A 312 -9.78 -16.48 -9.47
CA ALA A 312 -10.42 -16.41 -10.78
C ALA A 312 -11.65 -17.34 -10.88
N ALA A 313 -11.55 -18.56 -10.34
CA ALA A 313 -12.64 -19.53 -10.35
C ALA A 313 -13.83 -19.06 -9.51
N ASP A 314 -13.56 -18.60 -8.28
CA ASP A 314 -14.57 -18.05 -7.37
C ASP A 314 -15.30 -16.86 -7.99
N LEU A 315 -14.56 -15.91 -8.59
CA LEU A 315 -15.15 -14.75 -9.26
C LEU A 315 -16.02 -15.16 -10.46
N ARG A 316 -15.62 -16.16 -11.24
CA ARG A 316 -16.47 -16.69 -12.33
C ARG A 316 -17.74 -17.35 -11.78
N GLY A 317 -17.67 -17.98 -10.61
CA GLY A 317 -18.82 -18.53 -9.89
C GLY A 317 -19.87 -17.48 -9.48
N LEU A 318 -19.49 -16.20 -9.40
CA LEU A 318 -20.42 -15.09 -9.16
C LEU A 318 -21.16 -14.62 -10.42
N LEU A 319 -20.71 -14.99 -11.63
CA LEU A 319 -21.35 -14.52 -12.86
C LEU A 319 -22.80 -15.00 -12.98
N PRO A 320 -23.15 -16.29 -12.73
CA PRO A 320 -24.54 -16.72 -12.82
C PRO A 320 -25.52 -15.95 -11.90
N PRO A 321 -25.28 -15.78 -10.59
CA PRO A 321 -26.19 -15.01 -9.75
C PRO A 321 -26.18 -13.49 -10.07
N LEU A 322 -25.09 -12.95 -10.62
CA LEU A 322 -25.08 -11.57 -11.12
C LEU A 322 -25.89 -11.40 -12.41
N GLU A 323 -25.84 -12.38 -13.29
CA GLU A 323 -26.65 -12.41 -14.52
C GLU A 323 -28.14 -12.62 -14.18
N GLU A 324 -28.46 -13.45 -13.19
CA GLU A 324 -29.80 -13.56 -12.62
C GLU A 324 -30.29 -12.20 -12.09
N LEU A 325 -29.47 -11.51 -11.29
CA LEU A 325 -29.81 -10.17 -10.79
C LEU A 325 -30.04 -9.18 -11.94
N ARG A 326 -29.24 -9.25 -13.00
CA ARG A 326 -29.37 -8.38 -14.19
C ARG A 326 -30.67 -8.66 -14.93
N ASP A 327 -31.00 -9.93 -15.16
CA ASP A 327 -32.04 -10.34 -16.10
C ASP A 327 -33.42 -10.49 -15.41
N ALA A 328 -33.44 -10.98 -14.18
CA ALA A 328 -34.65 -11.27 -13.41
C ALA A 328 -34.86 -10.34 -12.20
N GLY A 329 -33.83 -9.57 -11.79
CA GLY A 329 -33.91 -8.73 -10.59
C GLY A 329 -33.92 -9.53 -9.28
N THR A 330 -33.44 -10.77 -9.32
CA THR A 330 -33.44 -11.69 -8.18
C THR A 330 -32.05 -12.21 -7.85
N VAL A 331 -31.86 -12.65 -6.62
CA VAL A 331 -30.67 -13.39 -6.15
C VAL A 331 -31.15 -14.71 -5.56
N ASP A 332 -30.69 -15.84 -6.10
CA ASP A 332 -31.13 -17.18 -5.69
C ASP A 332 -32.67 -17.34 -5.74
N GLY A 333 -33.29 -16.78 -6.78
CA GLY A 333 -34.72 -16.82 -7.05
C GLY A 333 -35.58 -15.90 -6.19
N ARG A 334 -34.97 -14.98 -5.43
CA ARG A 334 -35.68 -14.07 -4.51
C ARG A 334 -35.42 -12.61 -4.84
N ALA A 335 -36.46 -11.79 -4.78
CA ALA A 335 -36.33 -10.35 -4.83
C ALA A 335 -35.74 -9.84 -3.50
N GLU A 336 -34.57 -9.20 -3.57
CA GLU A 336 -33.86 -8.66 -2.43
C GLU A 336 -33.87 -7.13 -2.49
N ARG A 337 -34.16 -6.47 -1.37
CA ARG A 337 -34.08 -4.99 -1.30
C ARG A 337 -32.64 -4.49 -1.50
N PHE A 338 -31.68 -5.24 -0.96
CA PHE A 338 -30.25 -4.97 -1.03
C PHE A 338 -29.56 -6.15 -1.73
N PRO A 339 -29.68 -6.29 -3.06
CA PRO A 339 -29.20 -7.46 -3.78
C PRO A 339 -27.68 -7.60 -3.76
N PHE A 340 -26.93 -6.49 -3.72
CA PHE A 340 -25.47 -6.54 -3.57
C PHE A 340 -25.04 -7.06 -2.19
N ASP A 341 -25.78 -6.73 -1.12
CA ASP A 341 -25.57 -7.33 0.21
C ASP A 341 -25.87 -8.84 0.20
N ALA A 342 -26.96 -9.26 -0.45
CA ALA A 342 -27.29 -10.68 -0.57
C ALA A 342 -26.19 -11.46 -1.29
N LEU A 343 -25.65 -10.91 -2.39
CA LEU A 343 -24.50 -11.47 -3.09
C LEU A 343 -23.24 -11.48 -2.23
N ALA A 344 -22.98 -10.43 -1.44
CA ALA A 344 -21.83 -10.37 -0.54
C ALA A 344 -21.91 -11.43 0.57
N ARG A 345 -23.07 -11.65 1.18
CA ARG A 345 -23.29 -12.71 2.17
C ARG A 345 -23.13 -14.10 1.56
N ARG A 346 -23.63 -14.30 0.34
CA ARG A 346 -23.42 -15.54 -0.42
C ARG A 346 -21.92 -15.77 -0.66
N ALA A 347 -21.21 -14.75 -1.16
CA ALA A 347 -19.79 -14.79 -1.44
C ALA A 347 -18.97 -15.13 -0.19
N GLU A 348 -19.25 -14.49 0.95
CA GLU A 348 -18.56 -14.75 2.22
C GLU A 348 -18.68 -16.22 2.66
N ALA A 349 -19.82 -16.85 2.41
CA ALA A 349 -20.08 -18.23 2.79
C ALA A 349 -19.42 -19.26 1.86
N THR A 350 -19.14 -18.91 0.61
CA THR A 350 -18.71 -19.89 -0.42
C THR A 350 -17.31 -19.68 -0.98
N MET A 351 -16.76 -18.47 -0.88
CA MET A 351 -15.50 -18.09 -1.53
C MET A 351 -14.34 -18.09 -0.55
N ALA A 352 -13.13 -18.25 -1.08
CA ALA A 352 -11.91 -18.06 -0.29
C ALA A 352 -11.76 -16.59 0.17
N PRO A 353 -11.01 -16.31 1.25
CA PRO A 353 -10.93 -14.96 1.84
C PRO A 353 -10.52 -13.86 0.86
N GLU A 354 -9.46 -14.07 0.07
CA GLU A 354 -9.01 -13.12 -0.96
C GLU A 354 -10.03 -12.94 -2.09
N SER A 355 -10.75 -14.00 -2.43
CA SER A 355 -11.80 -13.96 -3.45
C SER A 355 -12.97 -13.10 -2.99
N TYR A 356 -13.43 -13.31 -1.75
CA TYR A 356 -14.47 -12.49 -1.13
C TYR A 356 -14.05 -11.01 -1.03
N GLU A 357 -12.84 -10.74 -0.54
CA GLU A 357 -12.33 -9.38 -0.44
C GLU A 357 -12.06 -8.73 -1.81
N THR A 358 -11.75 -9.51 -2.85
CA THR A 358 -11.74 -9.02 -4.24
C THR A 358 -13.14 -8.56 -4.65
N PHE A 359 -14.17 -9.37 -4.39
CA PHE A 359 -15.56 -9.00 -4.72
C PHE A 359 -16.00 -7.73 -3.98
N LEU A 360 -15.68 -7.59 -2.69
CA LEU A 360 -15.96 -6.36 -1.94
C LEU A 360 -15.25 -5.13 -2.54
N SER A 361 -14.00 -5.27 -2.97
CA SER A 361 -13.30 -4.19 -3.68
C SER A 361 -13.98 -3.82 -5.01
N LEU A 362 -14.57 -4.77 -5.72
CA LEU A 362 -15.35 -4.49 -6.93
C LEU A 362 -16.69 -3.79 -6.62
N LEU A 363 -17.33 -4.10 -5.49
CA LEU A 363 -18.54 -3.38 -5.05
C LEU A 363 -18.26 -1.89 -4.77
N ILE A 364 -17.09 -1.57 -4.20
CA ILE A 364 -16.66 -0.17 -3.98
C ILE A 364 -16.61 0.62 -5.30
N GLU A 365 -16.35 -0.03 -6.44
CA GLU A 365 -16.34 0.65 -7.75
C GLU A 365 -17.71 1.20 -8.16
N LEU A 366 -18.80 0.70 -7.57
CA LEU A 366 -20.18 1.13 -7.83
C LEU A 366 -20.57 2.42 -7.08
N VAL A 367 -19.72 2.90 -6.17
CA VAL A 367 -19.94 4.12 -5.38
C VAL A 367 -18.77 5.11 -5.51
N PRO A 368 -18.42 5.55 -6.75
CA PRO A 368 -17.27 6.43 -7.02
C PRO A 368 -17.19 7.64 -6.11
N ASP A 369 -18.30 8.39 -6.01
CA ASP A 369 -18.32 9.68 -5.32
C ASP A 369 -18.16 9.50 -3.81
N THR A 370 -18.82 8.48 -3.24
CA THR A 370 -18.65 8.10 -1.84
C THR A 370 -17.21 7.69 -1.55
N ALA A 371 -16.63 6.82 -2.38
CA ALA A 371 -15.24 6.39 -2.20
C ALA A 371 -14.25 7.56 -2.32
N GLN A 372 -14.50 8.49 -3.26
CA GLN A 372 -13.67 9.67 -3.42
C GLN A 372 -13.75 10.62 -2.23
N ALA A 373 -14.96 10.86 -1.69
CA ALA A 373 -15.15 11.68 -0.49
C ALA A 373 -14.45 11.06 0.72
N LEU A 374 -14.67 9.76 0.94
CA LEU A 374 -14.01 9.02 2.02
C LEU A 374 -12.49 9.02 1.86
N SER A 375 -11.96 8.89 0.64
CA SER A 375 -10.52 8.94 0.38
C SER A 375 -9.89 10.28 0.75
N ALA A 376 -10.61 11.39 0.60
CA ALA A 376 -10.11 12.72 0.92
C ALA A 376 -10.01 12.96 2.44
N GLU A 377 -10.78 12.19 3.22
CA GLU A 377 -10.78 12.25 4.70
C GLU A 377 -9.73 11.31 5.33
N ILE A 378 -9.00 10.53 4.51
CA ILE A 378 -8.00 9.59 5.02
C ILE A 378 -6.81 10.35 5.58
N GLY A 379 -6.64 10.25 6.89
CA GLY A 379 -5.58 10.88 7.64
C GLY A 379 -5.61 10.42 9.10
N GLY A 380 -4.63 10.88 9.88
CA GLY A 380 -4.59 10.59 11.30
C GLY A 380 -3.41 11.29 11.96
N ALA A 381 -3.70 12.09 12.98
CA ALA A 381 -2.68 12.73 13.80
C ALA A 381 -1.87 11.67 14.58
N ASP A 382 -0.55 11.82 14.59
CA ASP A 382 0.35 10.90 15.30
C ASP A 382 0.38 11.17 16.82
N GLU A 383 -0.07 12.35 17.25
CA GLU A 383 -0.06 12.76 18.65
C GLU A 383 -1.06 11.96 19.48
N ILE A 384 -0.55 11.32 20.52
CA ILE A 384 -1.33 10.60 21.53
C ILE A 384 -1.11 11.31 22.87
N SER A 385 -2.19 11.72 23.52
CA SER A 385 -2.18 12.52 24.75
C SER A 385 -2.88 11.80 25.89
N VAL A 386 -2.51 12.17 27.12
CA VAL A 386 -3.21 11.74 28.34
C VAL A 386 -4.25 12.80 28.70
N ASP A 387 -5.49 12.39 28.94
CA ASP A 387 -6.45 13.15 29.73
C ASP A 387 -6.16 12.88 31.23
N PRO A 388 -5.61 13.87 31.97
CA PRO A 388 -5.25 13.69 33.37
C PRO A 388 -6.46 13.56 34.30
N ALA A 389 -7.65 14.01 33.88
CA ALA A 389 -8.84 14.09 34.72
C ALA A 389 -9.68 12.81 34.67
N MET A 390 -9.59 12.02 33.60
CA MET A 390 -10.26 10.73 33.50
C MET A 390 -9.92 9.86 34.72
N THR A 391 -10.93 9.21 35.27
CA THR A 391 -10.81 8.37 36.47
C THR A 391 -10.32 6.95 36.13
N ALA A 392 -9.80 6.24 37.13
CA ALA A 392 -9.40 4.84 36.99
C ALA A 392 -10.56 3.95 36.55
N ALA A 393 -11.77 4.19 37.07
CA ALA A 393 -12.97 3.44 36.68
C ALA A 393 -13.35 3.67 35.21
N GLU A 394 -13.31 4.91 34.73
CA GLU A 394 -13.61 5.24 33.33
C GLU A 394 -12.61 4.59 32.37
N LEU A 395 -11.31 4.67 32.68
CA LEU A 395 -10.28 4.03 31.87
C LEU A 395 -10.41 2.50 31.87
N ALA A 396 -10.69 1.89 33.03
CA ALA A 396 -10.91 0.45 33.13
C ALA A 396 -12.11 0.00 32.27
N ALA A 397 -13.23 0.75 32.31
CA ALA A 397 -14.39 0.47 31.48
C ALA A 397 -14.09 0.59 29.98
N LEU A 398 -13.27 1.57 29.58
CA LEU A 398 -12.83 1.73 28.20
C LEU A 398 -11.97 0.55 27.74
N ILE A 399 -11.02 0.10 28.58
CA ILE A 399 -10.20 -1.09 28.31
C ILE A 399 -11.08 -2.33 28.16
N ASP A 400 -12.02 -2.55 29.07
CA ASP A 400 -12.91 -3.72 29.04
C ASP A 400 -13.78 -3.75 27.76
N ALA A 401 -14.23 -2.58 27.29
CA ALA A 401 -15.07 -2.46 26.11
C ALA A 401 -14.31 -2.64 24.77
N GLU A 402 -13.13 -2.04 24.65
CA GLU A 402 -12.40 -1.92 23.37
C GLU A 402 -11.22 -2.89 23.24
N TYR A 403 -10.66 -3.33 24.36
CA TYR A 403 -9.50 -4.23 24.40
C TYR A 403 -9.83 -5.61 24.99
N GLY A 404 -11.11 -6.00 25.05
CA GLY A 404 -11.51 -7.34 25.49
C GLY A 404 -10.75 -8.46 24.77
N TRP A 405 -10.52 -8.32 23.46
CA TRP A 405 -9.71 -9.26 22.66
C TRP A 405 -8.28 -9.44 23.19
N ALA A 406 -7.70 -8.39 23.79
CA ALA A 406 -6.35 -8.40 24.33
C ALA A 406 -6.33 -8.96 25.76
N LEU A 407 -7.38 -8.70 26.54
CA LEU A 407 -7.58 -9.27 27.88
C LEU A 407 -7.81 -10.80 27.84
N GLU A 408 -8.45 -11.29 26.78
CA GLU A 408 -8.75 -12.71 26.58
C GLU A 408 -7.54 -13.53 26.07
N MET A 409 -6.46 -12.89 25.61
CA MET A 409 -5.26 -13.59 25.14
C MET A 409 -4.47 -14.19 26.32
N ASP A 410 -4.13 -15.47 26.23
CA ASP A 410 -3.24 -16.12 27.20
C ASP A 410 -1.79 -15.66 27.01
N MET A 411 -1.40 -14.64 27.78
CA MET A 411 -0.04 -14.11 27.80
C MET A 411 0.90 -14.86 28.74
N SER A 412 0.39 -15.89 29.46
CA SER A 412 1.17 -16.76 30.33
C SER A 412 1.69 -18.01 29.61
N ALA A 413 1.16 -18.31 28.43
CA ALA A 413 1.61 -19.41 27.60
C ALA A 413 3.12 -19.30 27.30
N PRO A 414 3.88 -20.42 27.30
CA PRO A 414 5.32 -20.39 27.08
C PRO A 414 5.74 -19.71 25.76
N ASP A 415 4.90 -19.83 24.73
CA ASP A 415 5.16 -19.33 23.38
C ASP A 415 4.62 -17.91 23.12
N ALA A 416 3.99 -17.26 24.12
CA ALA A 416 3.40 -15.93 23.98
C ALA A 416 4.45 -14.82 23.81
N GLN A 417 5.68 -15.03 24.26
CA GLN A 417 6.78 -14.03 24.22
C GLN A 417 8.07 -14.58 23.60
N ASP A 418 7.96 -15.66 22.82
CA ASP A 418 9.10 -16.35 22.18
C ASP A 418 9.92 -15.45 21.27
N TYR A 419 9.29 -14.45 20.63
CA TYR A 419 9.93 -13.58 19.68
C TYR A 419 10.18 -12.18 20.23
N ILE A 420 11.27 -11.59 19.74
CA ILE A 420 11.66 -10.19 19.96
C ILE A 420 11.73 -9.47 18.61
N TRP A 421 11.36 -8.20 18.60
CA TRP A 421 11.48 -7.32 17.44
C TRP A 421 12.60 -6.34 17.65
N TYR A 422 13.54 -6.22 16.71
CA TYR A 422 14.73 -5.40 16.91
C TYR A 422 15.26 -4.85 15.59
N LYS A 423 16.11 -3.83 15.66
CA LYS A 423 16.84 -3.33 14.49
C LYS A 423 18.19 -4.03 14.44
N SER A 424 18.48 -4.69 13.32
CA SER A 424 19.78 -5.33 13.10
C SER A 424 20.83 -4.29 12.71
N GLU A 425 22.00 -4.30 13.36
CA GLU A 425 23.13 -3.42 13.00
C GLU A 425 23.67 -3.73 11.60
N THR A 426 23.80 -5.01 11.24
CA THR A 426 24.36 -5.41 9.94
C THR A 426 23.42 -5.18 8.77
N ALA A 427 22.10 -5.30 8.98
CA ALA A 427 21.10 -5.13 7.94
C ALA A 427 20.43 -3.76 7.93
N GLU A 428 20.57 -2.96 9.00
CA GLU A 428 19.88 -1.67 9.22
C GLU A 428 18.34 -1.73 9.05
N GLU A 429 17.78 -2.94 9.07
CA GLU A 429 16.36 -3.23 8.84
C GLU A 429 15.75 -3.88 10.08
N PRO A 430 14.44 -3.68 10.33
CA PRO A 430 13.77 -4.36 11.41
C PRO A 430 13.71 -5.88 11.21
N ARG A 431 13.91 -6.61 12.31
CA ARG A 431 13.95 -8.07 12.39
C ARG A 431 12.99 -8.57 13.45
N ARG A 432 12.62 -9.84 13.27
CA ARG A 432 11.94 -10.66 14.26
C ARG A 432 12.72 -11.97 14.39
N GLY A 433 13.20 -12.25 15.58
CA GLY A 433 13.99 -13.44 15.91
C GLY A 433 13.58 -14.02 17.25
N LEU A 434 14.05 -15.22 17.57
CA LEU A 434 13.78 -15.82 18.88
C LEU A 434 14.49 -15.00 19.95
N ARG A 435 13.83 -14.77 21.08
CA ARG A 435 14.34 -13.91 22.16
C ARG A 435 15.71 -14.40 22.67
N HIS A 436 15.89 -15.71 22.78
CA HIS A 436 17.15 -16.30 23.23
C HIS A 436 18.31 -16.18 22.21
N GLU A 437 18.02 -15.95 20.93
CA GLU A 437 19.03 -15.74 19.89
C GLU A 437 19.54 -14.29 19.87
N ALA A 438 18.80 -13.37 20.50
CA ALA A 438 19.13 -11.94 20.56
C ALA A 438 18.92 -11.37 21.98
N PRO A 439 19.58 -11.93 23.02
CA PRO A 439 19.31 -11.58 24.41
C PRO A 439 19.69 -10.13 24.77
N GLU A 440 20.64 -9.54 24.03
CA GLU A 440 21.08 -8.16 24.21
C GLU A 440 20.28 -7.15 23.36
N ALA A 441 19.40 -7.63 22.48
CA ALA A 441 18.63 -6.75 21.61
C ALA A 441 17.56 -6.00 22.40
N ARG A 442 17.41 -4.71 22.09
CA ARG A 442 16.28 -3.92 22.58
C ARG A 442 15.02 -4.30 21.83
N ASP A 443 13.99 -4.73 22.57
CA ASP A 443 12.68 -5.00 21.98
C ASP A 443 12.04 -3.68 21.52
N LEU A 444 11.76 -3.61 20.23
CA LEU A 444 11.09 -2.50 19.57
C LEU A 444 9.62 -2.82 19.33
N GLY A 445 9.19 -4.07 19.55
CA GLY A 445 7.80 -4.49 19.36
C GLY A 445 6.89 -3.92 20.44
N LEU A 446 5.69 -3.50 20.05
CA LEU A 446 4.64 -3.16 21.01
C LEU A 446 3.95 -4.43 21.53
N ASP A 447 4.22 -4.81 22.78
CA ASP A 447 3.54 -5.88 23.53
C ASP A 447 2.13 -5.43 23.96
N LEU A 448 1.29 -5.06 22.99
CA LEU A 448 0.00 -4.44 23.27
C LEU A 448 -0.88 -5.29 24.21
N PRO A 449 -1.03 -6.62 24.00
CA PRO A 449 -1.86 -7.42 24.91
C PRO A 449 -1.29 -7.48 26.32
N GLY A 450 0.01 -7.72 26.48
CA GLY A 450 0.65 -7.77 27.80
C GLY A 450 0.62 -6.42 28.51
N ASP A 451 0.88 -5.32 27.81
CA ASP A 451 0.83 -3.96 28.35
C ASP A 451 -0.58 -3.58 28.82
N ILE A 452 -1.62 -3.94 28.05
CA ILE A 452 -3.02 -3.70 28.44
C ILE A 452 -3.41 -4.55 29.65
N GLN A 453 -3.03 -5.83 29.71
CA GLN A 453 -3.31 -6.69 30.86
C GLN A 453 -2.65 -6.17 32.15
N ARG A 454 -1.39 -5.72 32.07
CA ARG A 454 -0.68 -5.10 33.20
C ARG A 454 -1.35 -3.80 33.66
N LEU A 455 -1.70 -2.92 32.71
CA LEU A 455 -2.44 -1.69 33.02
C LEU A 455 -3.77 -2.00 33.70
N ARG A 456 -4.54 -2.96 33.19
CA ARG A 456 -5.84 -3.33 33.74
C ARG A 456 -5.75 -3.91 35.14
N ALA A 457 -4.71 -4.67 35.43
CA ALA A 457 -4.45 -5.24 36.76
C ALA A 457 -4.09 -4.15 37.79
N ASP A 458 -3.22 -3.20 37.44
CA ASP A 458 -2.87 -2.08 38.33
C ASP A 458 -4.07 -1.15 38.57
N LEU A 459 -4.88 -0.88 37.53
CA LEU A 459 -6.13 -0.11 37.66
C LEU A 459 -7.12 -0.79 38.61
N ALA A 460 -7.16 -2.12 38.66
CA ALA A 460 -8.05 -2.84 39.57
C ALA A 460 -7.69 -2.64 41.05
N SER A 461 -6.45 -2.24 41.34
CA SER A 461 -5.97 -1.95 42.69
C SER A 461 -6.08 -0.45 43.06
N ALA A 462 -6.46 0.41 42.11
CA ALA A 462 -6.62 1.85 42.30
C ALA A 462 -8.04 2.21 42.78
N PRO A 463 -8.21 3.27 43.60
CA PRO A 463 -9.54 3.82 43.88
C PRO A 463 -10.27 4.21 42.59
N ALA A 464 -11.55 3.88 42.49
CA ALA A 464 -12.36 4.06 41.28
C ALA A 464 -12.37 5.52 40.77
N ASP A 465 -12.39 6.48 41.68
CA ASP A 465 -12.40 7.92 41.43
C ASP A 465 -11.00 8.54 41.31
N GLN A 466 -9.93 7.75 41.39
CA GLN A 466 -8.57 8.26 41.26
C GLN A 466 -8.33 8.83 39.85
N PRO A 467 -7.92 10.10 39.72
CA PRO A 467 -7.59 10.68 38.41
C PRO A 467 -6.32 10.07 37.81
N MET A 468 -6.27 9.97 36.48
CA MET A 468 -5.10 9.47 35.75
C MET A 468 -3.81 10.24 36.05
N ALA A 469 -3.89 11.53 36.38
CA ALA A 469 -2.73 12.28 36.87
C ALA A 469 -2.09 11.64 38.10
N HIS A 470 -2.88 11.26 39.10
CA HIS A 470 -2.36 10.61 40.31
C HIS A 470 -1.95 9.16 40.05
N PHE A 471 -2.72 8.42 39.27
CA PHE A 471 -2.38 7.04 38.90
C PHE A 471 -1.02 6.97 38.20
N LEU A 472 -0.75 7.86 37.23
CA LEU A 472 0.50 7.88 36.47
C LEU A 472 1.72 8.37 37.26
N LEU A 473 1.54 9.12 38.35
CA LEU A 473 2.63 9.42 39.27
C LEU A 473 3.12 8.16 40.01
N MET A 474 2.19 7.24 40.30
CA MET A 474 2.49 5.96 40.97
C MET A 474 2.93 4.88 39.97
N HIS A 475 2.35 4.88 38.76
CA HIS A 475 2.62 3.89 37.70
C HIS A 475 3.08 4.56 36.38
N PRO A 476 4.24 5.24 36.35
CA PRO A 476 4.67 6.01 35.18
C PRO A 476 4.91 5.17 33.92
N ALA A 477 5.17 3.86 34.08
CA ALA A 477 5.34 2.93 32.97
C ALA A 477 4.08 2.82 32.08
N HIS A 478 2.89 3.08 32.64
CA HIS A 478 1.61 2.98 31.94
C HIS A 478 1.28 4.19 31.06
N ARG A 479 2.09 5.26 31.11
CA ARG A 479 1.79 6.52 30.41
C ARG A 479 1.47 6.31 28.92
N LEU A 480 2.21 5.44 28.24
CA LEU A 480 1.97 5.15 26.82
C LEU A 480 0.61 4.48 26.59
N MET A 481 0.26 3.47 27.39
CA MET A 481 -0.99 2.74 27.23
C MET A 481 -2.19 3.59 27.64
N VAL A 482 -2.10 4.34 28.74
CA VAL A 482 -3.14 5.30 29.14
C VAL A 482 -3.39 6.29 28.01
N ALA A 483 -2.33 6.92 27.50
CA ALA A 483 -2.47 7.88 26.40
C ALA A 483 -3.08 7.22 25.15
N ARG A 484 -2.60 6.02 24.78
CA ARG A 484 -3.07 5.27 23.62
C ARG A 484 -4.55 4.93 23.73
N THR A 485 -4.97 4.32 24.84
CA THR A 485 -6.36 3.93 25.07
C THR A 485 -7.28 5.14 25.07
N GLN A 486 -6.93 6.22 25.78
CA GLN A 486 -7.72 7.47 25.80
C GLN A 486 -7.83 8.11 24.41
N SER A 487 -6.70 8.22 23.70
CA SER A 487 -6.63 8.89 22.40
C SER A 487 -7.31 8.13 21.26
N LEU A 488 -7.56 6.84 21.46
CA LEU A 488 -8.18 5.94 20.48
C LEU A 488 -9.62 5.55 20.85
N ALA A 489 -10.14 6.04 21.98
CA ALA A 489 -11.51 5.79 22.42
C ALA A 489 -12.51 6.06 21.29
N GLY A 490 -13.39 5.10 21.02
CA GLY A 490 -14.39 5.17 19.96
C GLY A 490 -13.87 4.91 18.54
N THR A 491 -12.56 4.76 18.33
CA THR A 491 -11.99 4.28 17.06
C THR A 491 -11.98 2.76 17.09
N ARG A 492 -12.54 2.08 16.09
CA ARG A 492 -12.76 0.62 16.14
C ARG A 492 -11.81 -0.19 15.27
N PHE A 493 -11.14 0.45 14.32
CA PHE A 493 -10.27 -0.24 13.35
C PHE A 493 -8.80 0.16 13.50
N HIS A 494 -8.35 0.49 14.71
CA HIS A 494 -7.06 1.14 14.93
C HIS A 494 -5.87 0.19 15.09
N THR A 495 -6.08 -1.07 15.48
CA THR A 495 -4.97 -2.00 15.73
C THR A 495 -5.35 -3.44 15.44
N PRO A 496 -4.51 -4.20 14.71
CA PRO A 496 -4.75 -5.63 14.52
C PRO A 496 -4.83 -6.39 15.85
N HIS A 497 -5.78 -7.31 15.95
CA HIS A 497 -5.97 -8.14 17.13
C HIS A 497 -4.95 -9.28 17.13
N ALA A 498 -3.73 -8.99 17.59
CA ALA A 498 -2.61 -9.91 17.57
C ALA A 498 -1.64 -9.68 18.72
N ASN A 499 -1.09 -10.78 19.24
CA ASN A 499 0.18 -10.77 19.95
C ASN A 499 1.31 -10.93 18.92
N ILE A 500 2.06 -9.87 18.64
CA ILE A 500 3.14 -9.88 17.64
C ILE A 500 4.40 -10.63 18.10
N ASN A 501 4.52 -10.93 19.40
CA ASN A 501 5.64 -11.63 20.01
C ASN A 501 5.39 -13.15 20.11
N ALA A 502 4.15 -13.59 19.94
CA ALA A 502 3.78 -15.00 20.00
C ALA A 502 4.40 -15.80 18.86
N ALA A 503 4.74 -17.07 19.11
CA ALA A 503 5.29 -17.96 18.07
C ALA A 503 4.35 -18.11 16.86
N GLY A 504 3.05 -18.22 17.10
CA GLY A 504 2.02 -18.36 16.06
C GLY A 504 1.72 -17.10 15.23
N PHE A 505 2.30 -15.94 15.56
CA PHE A 505 2.08 -14.73 14.76
C PHE A 505 2.72 -14.84 13.38
N VAL A 506 1.99 -14.49 12.33
CA VAL A 506 2.44 -14.56 10.93
C VAL A 506 2.64 -13.13 10.38
N PRO A 507 3.88 -12.61 10.30
CA PRO A 507 4.14 -11.20 9.98
C PRO A 507 3.60 -10.75 8.62
N ILE A 508 3.57 -11.67 7.65
CA ILE A 508 3.12 -11.35 6.29
C ILE A 508 1.69 -10.84 6.26
N ASP A 509 0.84 -11.20 7.23
CA ASP A 509 -0.54 -10.75 7.29
C ASP A 509 -0.65 -9.22 7.36
N ILE A 510 0.14 -8.61 8.25
CA ILE A 510 0.16 -7.15 8.44
C ILE A 510 0.95 -6.45 7.33
N VAL A 511 2.03 -7.08 6.86
CA VAL A 511 2.79 -6.59 5.70
C VAL A 511 1.90 -6.52 4.46
N ARG A 512 1.00 -7.49 4.28
CA ARG A 512 0.07 -7.54 3.15
C ARG A 512 -1.03 -6.50 3.26
N LEU A 513 -1.61 -6.28 4.44
CA LEU A 513 -2.54 -5.17 4.68
C LEU A 513 -1.98 -3.84 4.16
N MET A 514 -0.78 -3.46 4.61
CA MET A 514 -0.13 -2.21 4.21
C MET A 514 0.14 -2.15 2.70
N ASN A 515 0.71 -3.22 2.13
CA ASN A 515 1.11 -3.21 0.73
C ASN A 515 -0.08 -3.28 -0.24
N VAL A 516 -1.00 -4.21 -0.01
CA VAL A 516 -2.10 -4.49 -0.93
C VAL A 516 -3.22 -3.49 -0.71
N THR A 517 -3.69 -3.35 0.54
CA THR A 517 -4.87 -2.54 0.83
C THR A 517 -4.55 -1.06 0.81
N PHE A 518 -3.48 -0.65 1.50
CA PHE A 518 -3.19 0.77 1.68
C PHE A 518 -2.37 1.34 0.52
N HIS A 519 -1.29 0.70 0.09
CA HIS A 519 -0.52 1.20 -1.06
C HIS A 519 -1.19 0.86 -2.40
N GLY A 520 -1.91 -0.26 -2.51
CA GLY A 520 -2.52 -0.71 -3.77
C GLY A 520 -1.57 -1.54 -4.64
N ILE A 521 -0.73 -2.37 -4.02
CA ILE A 521 0.13 -3.33 -4.70
C ILE A 521 -0.70 -4.53 -5.15
N ASP A 522 -0.50 -4.95 -6.40
CA ASP A 522 -1.10 -6.17 -6.98
C ASP A 522 0.00 -7.17 -7.42
N LYS A 523 -0.42 -8.34 -7.94
CA LYS A 523 0.46 -9.44 -8.37
C LYS A 523 1.51 -9.77 -7.31
N THR A 524 1.03 -10.02 -6.10
CA THR A 524 1.92 -10.21 -4.97
C THR A 524 2.54 -11.58 -4.96
N ARG A 525 3.80 -11.65 -4.57
CA ARG A 525 4.51 -12.88 -4.22
C ARG A 525 5.03 -12.76 -2.81
N ASP A 526 4.47 -13.55 -1.91
CA ASP A 526 4.99 -13.73 -0.57
C ASP A 526 6.20 -14.64 -0.56
N PHE A 527 7.07 -14.46 0.43
CA PHE A 527 8.26 -15.28 0.61
C PHE A 527 8.61 -15.38 2.10
N LEU A 528 8.79 -16.62 2.56
CA LEU A 528 9.15 -16.97 3.95
C LEU A 528 8.21 -16.35 5.00
N GLN A 529 6.95 -16.08 4.65
CA GLN A 529 5.95 -15.48 5.54
C GLN A 529 6.39 -14.14 6.19
N ARG A 530 7.33 -13.42 5.55
CA ARG A 530 7.92 -12.18 6.11
C ARG A 530 8.13 -11.07 5.09
N ASN A 531 8.26 -11.42 3.81
CA ASN A 531 8.48 -10.46 2.74
C ASN A 531 7.38 -10.55 1.71
N LEU A 532 7.00 -9.41 1.14
CA LEU A 532 6.07 -9.32 0.04
C LEU A 532 6.73 -8.57 -1.11
N ARG A 533 6.64 -9.13 -2.31
CA ARG A 533 6.95 -8.43 -3.55
C ARG A 533 5.66 -8.24 -4.34
N GLY A 534 5.58 -7.22 -5.16
CA GLY A 534 4.45 -7.01 -6.07
C GLY A 534 4.67 -5.83 -6.98
N VAL A 535 3.61 -5.34 -7.59
CA VAL A 535 3.65 -4.31 -8.62
C VAL A 535 2.74 -3.15 -8.24
N LEU A 536 3.30 -1.94 -8.20
CA LEU A 536 2.55 -0.69 -8.10
C LEU A 536 2.24 -0.18 -9.51
N TYR A 537 1.09 0.49 -9.68
CA TYR A 537 0.68 1.10 -10.96
C TYR A 537 0.58 0.14 -12.15
N HIS A 538 0.36 -1.16 -11.90
CA HIS A 538 0.15 -2.14 -12.94
C HIS A 538 -1.15 -1.84 -13.73
N GLY A 539 -1.02 -1.50 -15.02
CA GLY A 539 -2.15 -1.08 -15.85
C GLY A 539 -2.37 0.43 -15.90
N ALA A 540 -1.68 1.22 -15.08
CA ALA A 540 -1.98 2.63 -14.86
C ALA A 540 -1.81 3.49 -16.14
N PRO A 541 -2.51 4.63 -16.23
CA PRO A 541 -2.38 5.55 -17.37
C PRO A 541 -0.96 6.09 -17.58
N THR A 542 -0.62 6.43 -18.81
CA THR A 542 0.65 7.12 -19.12
C THR A 542 0.55 8.60 -18.74
N ARG A 543 1.69 9.32 -18.74
CA ARG A 543 1.69 10.77 -18.52
C ARG A 543 0.80 11.54 -19.49
N ASP A 544 0.68 11.07 -20.74
CA ASP A 544 -0.17 11.69 -21.75
C ASP A 544 -1.66 11.42 -21.49
N ASP A 545 -2.00 10.25 -20.97
CA ASP A 545 -3.36 9.95 -20.53
C ASP A 545 -3.77 10.79 -19.32
N ILE A 546 -2.86 10.99 -18.35
CA ILE A 546 -3.08 11.87 -17.20
C ILE A 546 -3.35 13.31 -17.68
N ARG A 547 -2.49 13.87 -18.52
CA ARG A 547 -2.67 15.21 -19.10
C ARG A 547 -3.99 15.33 -19.86
N ALA A 548 -4.40 14.27 -20.56
CA ALA A 548 -5.66 14.21 -21.29
C ALA A 548 -6.90 14.03 -20.39
N GLY A 549 -6.72 13.69 -19.10
CA GLY A 549 -7.81 13.38 -18.18
C GLY A 549 -8.48 12.04 -18.46
N ARG A 550 -7.73 11.01 -18.86
CA ARG A 550 -8.24 9.69 -19.25
C ARG A 550 -7.66 8.55 -18.39
N GLY A 551 -8.35 7.41 -18.41
CA GLY A 551 -7.83 6.13 -17.89
C GLY A 551 -8.11 5.85 -16.41
N ASP A 552 -9.21 6.35 -15.86
CA ASP A 552 -9.61 6.12 -14.46
C ASP A 552 -9.86 4.63 -14.10
N ARG A 553 -10.29 3.81 -15.08
CA ARG A 553 -10.51 2.36 -14.94
C ARG A 553 -9.32 1.51 -15.42
N TRP A 554 -8.19 1.57 -14.71
CA TRP A 554 -6.92 0.94 -15.11
C TRP A 554 -6.50 -0.35 -14.37
N PHE A 555 -7.08 -0.63 -13.21
CA PHE A 555 -6.82 -1.78 -12.33
C PHE A 555 -7.19 -3.13 -12.96
N TYR A 556 -6.62 -4.24 -12.48
CA TYR A 556 -6.79 -5.58 -13.09
C TYR A 556 -6.63 -5.55 -14.63
N PRO A 557 -5.49 -5.07 -15.16
CA PRO A 557 -5.29 -4.99 -16.61
C PRO A 557 -5.16 -6.39 -17.22
N GLU A 558 -5.95 -6.68 -18.25
CA GLU A 558 -5.76 -7.90 -19.03
C GLU A 558 -4.44 -7.83 -19.83
N GLU A 559 -3.84 -8.99 -20.13
CA GLU A 559 -2.70 -9.07 -21.04
C GLU A 559 -3.05 -8.37 -22.38
N PRO A 560 -2.25 -7.40 -22.85
CA PRO A 560 -2.45 -6.78 -24.15
C PRO A 560 -2.43 -7.82 -25.27
N ARG A 561 -3.34 -7.68 -26.23
CA ARG A 561 -3.36 -8.54 -27.42
C ARG A 561 -2.18 -8.14 -28.31
N GLN A 562 -1.34 -9.11 -28.66
CA GLN A 562 -0.21 -8.96 -29.58
C GLN A 562 -0.58 -9.46 -30.98
#